data_AF-A0A2M7GQI0-F1
#
_entry.id   AF-A0A2M7GQI0-F1
#
_cell.length_a   1.000
_cell.length_b   1.000
_cell.length_c   1.000
_cell.angle_alpha   90.00
_cell.angle_beta   90.00
_cell.angle_gamma   90.00
#
_symmetry.space_group_name_H-M   'P 1'
#
loop_
_entity.id
_entity.type
_entity.pdbx_description
1 polymer ?
#
loop_
_entity_poly.entity_id
_entity_poly.type
_entity_poly.pdbx_seq_one_letter_code
_entity_poly.pdbx_strand_id
1 'polypeptide(L)'
;METNLAGKTYEVQTESDGKWTLHASHNVKSQAIQQAQALLDTHKYTGVKVIAESDRKGTETIFNERSEVTDKGLTIVPIDSSPVCETLADFYQLGARRTAGRLLRQYLDDVGMTALELAFDFGRLKMLERDDKLYIGALSRLASLQVDKEAGEKPADRQTKLERLFNQLMANAQKMMRREDLAEAVHAGGLQALIDKVNAEAPTDERHALVLAGLAAYMGEQGDWSGKIEALVKLLDGQAGVVVQAYVDEALA
;
A
#
# COMPACT_ATOMS: atom_id res chain seq x y z
N MET A 1 19.57 14.87 31.01
CA MET A 1 18.35 15.64 30.64
C MET A 1 18.75 17.11 30.66
N GLU A 2 19.09 17.69 29.52
CA GLU A 2 19.34 19.13 29.43
C GLU A 2 17.99 19.85 29.44
N THR A 3 17.70 20.51 30.56
CA THR A 3 16.51 21.33 30.73
C THR A 3 16.66 22.57 29.86
N ASN A 4 15.65 22.85 29.02
CA ASN A 4 15.56 24.05 28.19
C ASN A 4 15.47 25.30 29.08
N LEU A 5 16.63 25.84 29.44
CA LEU A 5 16.79 27.01 30.31
C LEU A 5 16.33 28.34 29.67
N ALA A 6 15.91 28.32 28.40
CA ALA A 6 15.61 29.53 27.63
C ALA A 6 14.13 29.78 27.36
N GLY A 7 13.22 28.84 27.67
CA GLY A 7 11.81 28.95 27.28
C GLY A 7 11.65 29.10 25.76
N LYS A 8 12.48 28.37 25.00
CA LYS A 8 12.50 28.44 23.54
C LYS A 8 12.07 27.13 22.90
N THR A 9 11.01 27.17 22.10
CA THR A 9 10.60 26.05 21.24
C THR A 9 11.10 26.28 19.83
N TYR A 10 11.40 25.20 19.11
CA TYR A 10 11.89 25.23 17.74
C TYR A 10 10.96 24.41 16.87
N GLU A 11 10.16 25.08 16.04
CA GLU A 11 9.21 24.46 15.13
C GLU A 11 9.85 24.24 13.76
N VAL A 12 9.86 23.00 13.30
CA VAL A 12 10.22 22.64 11.92
C VAL A 12 8.94 22.68 11.09
N GLN A 13 8.94 23.49 10.04
CA GLN A 13 7.83 23.57 9.08
C GLN A 13 8.31 23.19 7.68
N THR A 14 7.47 22.47 6.95
CA THR A 14 7.70 22.08 5.56
C THR A 14 6.76 22.83 4.64
N GLU A 15 7.21 23.15 3.43
CA GLU A 15 6.40 23.76 2.38
C GLU A 15 6.05 22.73 1.30
N SER A 16 4.76 22.66 0.96
CA SER A 16 4.25 21.92 -0.19
C SER A 16 3.12 22.73 -0.83
N ASP A 17 3.13 22.86 -2.16
CA ASP A 17 2.13 23.63 -2.92
C ASP A 17 1.89 25.06 -2.36
N GLY A 18 2.96 25.70 -1.91
CA GLY A 18 2.94 27.07 -1.34
C GLY A 18 2.32 27.17 0.06
N LYS A 19 2.03 26.04 0.72
CA LYS A 19 1.51 26.00 2.10
C LYS A 19 2.58 25.50 3.05
N TRP A 20 2.74 26.21 4.17
CA TRP A 20 3.61 25.80 5.27
C TRP A 20 2.81 25.01 6.30
N THR A 21 3.30 23.83 6.65
CA THR A 21 2.72 22.96 7.68
C THR A 21 3.75 22.64 8.76
N LEU A 22 3.29 22.60 10.02
CA LEU A 22 4.12 22.13 11.13
C LEU A 22 4.44 20.65 10.93
N HIS A 23 5.72 20.33 10.90
CA HIS A 23 6.22 18.96 10.81
C HIS A 23 6.53 18.40 12.21
N ALA A 24 7.29 19.15 13.00
CA ALA A 24 7.69 18.74 14.35
C ALA A 24 8.09 19.95 15.21
N SER A 25 8.04 19.80 16.53
CA SER A 25 8.52 20.79 17.49
C SER A 25 9.59 20.19 18.39
N HIS A 26 10.68 20.92 18.60
CA HIS A 26 11.81 20.50 19.41
C HIS A 26 12.14 21.53 20.49
N ASN A 27 12.75 21.07 21.58
CA ASN A 27 13.26 21.93 22.66
C ASN A 27 14.75 22.28 22.49
N VAL A 28 15.40 21.74 21.46
CA VAL A 28 16.84 21.89 21.20
C VAL A 28 17.05 22.35 19.76
N LYS A 29 17.74 23.48 19.58
CA LYS A 29 17.99 24.10 18.26
C LYS A 29 18.65 23.15 17.27
N SER A 30 19.69 22.44 17.70
CA SER A 30 20.47 21.55 16.82
C SER A 30 19.64 20.39 16.29
N GLN A 31 18.74 19.83 17.09
CA GLN A 31 17.83 18.76 16.66
C GLN A 31 16.85 19.25 15.60
N ALA A 32 16.27 20.44 15.77
CA ALA A 32 15.37 21.03 14.78
C ALA A 32 16.08 21.31 13.45
N ILE A 33 17.31 21.82 13.48
CA ILE A 33 18.10 22.05 12.27
C ILE A 33 18.48 20.73 11.60
N GLN A 34 18.88 19.71 12.37
CA GLN A 34 19.20 18.40 11.82
C GLN A 34 17.99 17.76 11.14
N GLN A 35 16.80 17.83 11.77
CA GLN A 35 15.55 17.38 11.17
C GLN A 35 15.21 18.16 9.89
N ALA A 36 15.41 19.49 9.91
CA ALA A 36 15.16 20.33 8.75
C ALA A 36 16.07 19.96 7.56
N GLN A 37 17.36 19.71 7.82
CA GLN A 37 18.30 19.25 6.80
C GLN A 37 17.91 17.88 6.24
N ALA A 38 17.57 16.92 7.11
CA ALA A 38 17.13 15.59 6.70
C ALA A 38 15.87 15.66 5.80
N LEU A 39 14.96 16.60 6.07
CA LEU A 39 13.78 16.82 5.24
C LEU A 39 14.11 17.42 3.87
N LEU A 40 15.11 18.29 3.76
CA LEU A 40 15.58 18.79 2.47
C LEU A 40 16.20 17.69 1.62
N ASP A 41 16.97 16.80 2.26
CA ASP A 41 17.64 15.68 1.60
C ASP A 41 16.61 14.65 1.05
N THR A 42 15.36 14.67 1.51
CA THR A 42 14.29 13.87 0.90
C THR A 42 13.85 14.38 -0.46
N HIS A 43 14.13 15.65 -0.80
CA HIS A 43 13.63 16.32 -2.00
C HIS A 43 12.11 16.28 -2.20
N LYS A 44 11.33 16.06 -1.13
CA LYS A 44 9.85 16.01 -1.16
C LYS A 44 9.18 17.37 -0.98
N TYR A 45 9.89 18.34 -0.40
CA TYR A 45 9.34 19.63 0.01
C TYR A 45 9.95 20.77 -0.82
N THR A 46 9.16 21.79 -1.15
CA THR A 46 9.65 22.99 -1.86
C THR A 46 10.43 23.91 -0.93
N GLY A 47 10.32 23.72 0.38
CA GLY A 47 11.08 24.42 1.38
C GLY A 47 10.93 23.83 2.76
N VAL A 48 11.93 24.09 3.61
CA VAL A 48 11.95 23.71 5.01
C VAL A 48 12.47 24.89 5.82
N LYS A 49 11.77 25.24 6.90
CA LYS A 49 12.19 26.31 7.79
C LYS A 49 12.10 25.88 9.24
N VAL A 50 12.92 26.51 10.08
CA VAL A 50 12.85 26.37 11.53
C VAL A 50 12.53 27.72 12.14
N ILE A 51 11.46 27.79 12.92
CA ILE A 51 11.05 28.96 13.68
C ILE A 51 11.40 28.71 15.14
N ALA A 52 12.21 29.58 15.71
CA ALA A 52 12.43 29.66 17.14
C ALA A 52 11.36 30.57 17.76
N GLU A 53 10.60 30.06 18.70
CA GLU A 53 9.62 30.83 19.47
C GLU A 53 10.15 31.06 20.89
N SER A 54 9.93 32.26 21.41
CA SER A 54 10.36 32.64 22.75
C SER A 54 9.37 33.60 23.37
N ASP A 55 8.95 33.33 24.61
CA ASP A 55 8.01 34.17 25.36
C ASP A 55 8.46 35.64 25.50
N ARG A 56 9.78 35.90 25.45
CA ARG A 56 10.34 37.24 25.62
C ARG A 56 10.65 37.98 24.33
N LYS A 57 10.96 37.25 23.24
CA LYS A 57 11.45 37.85 21.99
C LYS A 57 10.51 37.63 20.79
N GLY A 58 9.42 36.89 20.99
CA GLY A 58 8.53 36.49 19.90
C GLY A 58 9.15 35.38 19.05
N THR A 59 8.70 35.29 17.80
CA THR A 59 9.11 34.28 16.82
C THR A 59 10.24 34.80 15.92
N GLU A 60 11.22 33.93 15.65
CA GLU A 60 12.38 34.21 14.80
C GLU A 60 12.64 33.02 13.87
N THR A 61 12.74 33.23 12.56
CA THR A 61 13.16 32.18 11.62
C THR A 61 14.67 32.01 11.67
N ILE A 62 15.15 30.83 12.08
CA ILE A 62 16.57 30.54 12.28
C ILE A 62 17.18 29.60 11.22
N PHE A 63 16.33 29.01 10.38
CA PHE A 63 16.69 28.21 9.21
C PHE A 63 15.57 28.38 8.19
N ASN A 64 15.90 28.57 6.92
CA ASN A 64 14.92 28.64 5.84
C ASN A 64 15.62 28.36 4.53
N GLU A 65 15.41 27.16 4.01
CA GLU A 65 15.97 26.73 2.75
C GLU A 65 14.88 26.22 1.82
N ARG A 66 15.11 26.39 0.53
CA ARG A 66 14.26 25.86 -0.53
C ARG A 66 15.04 24.83 -1.32
N SER A 67 14.37 23.76 -1.70
CA SER A 67 14.90 22.73 -2.58
C SER A 67 13.99 22.56 -3.79
N GLU A 68 14.58 22.20 -4.91
CA GLU A 68 13.79 21.67 -6.02
C GLU A 68 13.18 20.33 -5.59
N VAL A 69 11.87 20.17 -5.78
CA VAL A 69 11.18 18.91 -5.56
C VAL A 69 11.52 17.98 -6.72
N THR A 70 12.51 17.11 -6.50
CA THR A 70 12.89 16.07 -7.47
C THR A 70 12.24 14.73 -7.14
N ASP A 71 11.82 14.53 -5.88
CA ASP A 71 10.96 13.40 -5.51
C ASP A 71 9.51 13.74 -5.87
N LYS A 72 9.07 13.23 -7.04
CA LYS A 72 7.69 13.42 -7.52
C LYS A 72 6.68 12.54 -6.78
N GLY A 73 7.12 11.79 -5.78
CA GLY A 73 6.37 10.73 -5.15
C GLY A 73 6.10 9.57 -6.11
N LEU A 74 5.47 8.54 -5.57
CA LEU A 74 5.02 7.40 -6.34
C LEU A 74 3.89 7.82 -7.29
N THR A 75 3.87 7.23 -8.48
CA THR A 75 2.84 7.49 -9.49
C THR A 75 2.30 6.18 -10.04
N ILE A 76 1.06 6.22 -10.53
CA ILE A 76 0.48 5.09 -11.24
C ILE A 76 1.18 4.88 -12.59
N VAL A 77 1.32 3.62 -13.00
CA VAL A 77 1.84 3.26 -14.32
C VAL A 77 0.68 3.21 -15.32
N PRO A 78 0.82 3.80 -16.53
CA PRO A 78 -0.20 3.70 -17.56
C PRO A 78 -0.53 2.24 -17.92
N ILE A 79 -1.83 1.95 -17.99
CA ILE A 79 -2.39 0.66 -18.45
C ILE A 79 -3.49 0.94 -19.48
N ASP A 80 -3.66 0.07 -20.47
CA ASP A 80 -4.60 0.31 -21.59
C ASP A 80 -5.90 -0.47 -21.49
N SER A 81 -5.96 -1.46 -20.60
CA SER A 81 -7.14 -2.28 -20.36
C SER A 81 -7.21 -2.74 -18.91
N SER A 82 -8.43 -3.00 -18.46
CA SER A 82 -8.73 -3.52 -17.13
C SER A 82 -9.98 -4.38 -17.22
N PRO A 83 -10.02 -5.58 -16.60
CA PRO A 83 -11.27 -6.32 -16.46
C PRO A 83 -12.23 -5.54 -15.56
N VAL A 84 -13.53 -5.66 -15.83
CA VAL A 84 -14.59 -5.04 -15.02
C VAL A 84 -14.75 -5.82 -13.72
N CYS A 85 -14.76 -5.11 -12.59
CA CYS A 85 -15.02 -5.69 -11.27
C CYS A 85 -16.39 -5.24 -10.76
N GLU A 86 -17.37 -6.12 -10.65
CA GLU A 86 -18.70 -5.79 -10.11
C GLU A 86 -18.84 -6.15 -8.64
N THR A 87 -18.07 -7.13 -8.19
CA THR A 87 -18.08 -7.70 -6.85
C THR A 87 -16.67 -7.73 -6.26
N LEU A 88 -16.59 -7.96 -4.95
CA LEU A 88 -15.30 -8.19 -4.29
C LEU A 88 -14.58 -9.44 -4.84
N ALA A 89 -15.31 -10.47 -5.24
CA ALA A 89 -14.70 -11.68 -5.80
C ALA A 89 -13.95 -11.41 -7.12
N ASP A 90 -14.38 -10.41 -7.89
CA ASP A 90 -13.73 -10.00 -9.13
C ASP A 90 -12.34 -9.39 -8.89
N PHE A 91 -12.15 -8.69 -7.76
CA PHE A 91 -10.84 -8.15 -7.37
C PHE A 91 -9.80 -9.25 -7.14
N TYR A 92 -10.24 -10.41 -6.66
CA TYR A 92 -9.37 -11.54 -6.43
C TYR A 92 -9.09 -12.34 -7.69
N GLN A 93 -9.72 -12.06 -8.83
CA GLN A 93 -9.41 -12.79 -10.06
C GLN A 93 -8.04 -12.38 -10.60
N LEU A 94 -7.34 -13.34 -11.22
CA LEU A 94 -6.00 -13.15 -11.79
C LEU A 94 -5.89 -11.90 -12.68
N GLY A 95 -6.89 -11.66 -13.54
CA GLY A 95 -6.90 -10.50 -14.44
C GLY A 95 -6.90 -9.16 -13.70
N ALA A 96 -7.65 -9.07 -12.59
CA ALA A 96 -7.71 -7.87 -11.76
C ALA A 96 -6.39 -7.69 -11.00
N ARG A 97 -5.84 -8.75 -10.40
CA ARG A 97 -4.54 -8.72 -9.70
C ARG A 97 -3.39 -8.31 -10.61
N ARG A 98 -3.31 -8.84 -11.83
CA ARG A 98 -2.33 -8.42 -12.85
C ARG A 98 -2.47 -6.95 -13.26
N THR A 99 -3.71 -6.47 -13.33
CA THR A 99 -3.97 -5.06 -13.64
C THR A 99 -3.53 -4.16 -12.51
N ALA A 100 -3.86 -4.51 -11.26
CA ALA A 100 -3.39 -3.81 -10.08
C ALA A 100 -1.85 -3.83 -9.96
N GLY A 101 -1.22 -4.99 -10.21
CA GLY A 101 0.23 -5.16 -10.19
C GLY A 101 0.96 -4.26 -11.20
N ARG A 102 0.40 -4.10 -12.40
CA ARG A 102 0.92 -3.15 -13.39
C ARG A 102 0.68 -1.71 -12.98
N LEU A 103 -0.58 -1.37 -12.65
CA LEU A 103 -1.00 -0.01 -12.31
C LEU A 103 -0.24 0.57 -11.11
N LEU A 104 -0.01 -0.24 -10.08
CA LEU A 104 0.63 0.13 -8.83
C LEU A 104 2.10 -0.30 -8.76
N ARG A 105 2.75 -0.62 -9.89
CA ARG A 105 4.09 -1.23 -9.89
C ARG A 105 5.11 -0.46 -9.05
N GLN A 106 5.17 0.87 -9.20
CA GLN A 106 6.11 1.71 -8.44
C GLN A 106 5.88 1.58 -6.92
N TYR A 107 4.62 1.60 -6.48
CA TYR A 107 4.27 1.46 -5.07
C TYR A 107 4.60 0.06 -4.54
N LEU A 108 4.24 -0.97 -5.29
CA LEU A 108 4.50 -2.36 -4.94
C LEU A 108 5.99 -2.66 -4.82
N ASP A 109 6.82 -2.07 -5.69
CA ASP A 109 8.28 -2.18 -5.61
C ASP A 109 8.86 -1.48 -4.39
N ASP A 110 8.38 -0.27 -4.09
CA ASP A 110 8.82 0.51 -2.94
C ASP A 110 8.57 -0.23 -1.61
N VAL A 111 7.41 -0.89 -1.49
CA VAL A 111 7.07 -1.66 -0.29
C VAL A 111 7.50 -3.14 -0.36
N GLY A 112 8.06 -3.59 -1.48
CA GLY A 112 8.50 -4.96 -1.70
C GLY A 112 7.39 -6.00 -1.70
N MET A 113 6.19 -5.69 -2.21
CA MET A 113 5.00 -6.55 -2.16
C MET A 113 4.41 -6.85 -3.54
N THR A 114 3.65 -7.93 -3.64
CA THR A 114 2.81 -8.25 -4.80
C THR A 114 1.43 -7.61 -4.68
N ALA A 115 0.70 -7.53 -5.81
CA ALA A 115 -0.71 -7.13 -5.78
C ALA A 115 -1.59 -8.13 -5.01
N LEU A 116 -1.21 -9.42 -5.00
CA LEU A 116 -1.85 -10.45 -4.21
C LEU A 116 -1.72 -10.15 -2.71
N GLU A 117 -0.51 -9.88 -2.23
CA GLU A 117 -0.27 -9.50 -0.83
C GLU A 117 -1.01 -8.22 -0.45
N LEU A 118 -0.94 -7.19 -1.30
CA LEU A 118 -1.64 -5.93 -1.06
C LEU A 118 -3.15 -6.13 -0.88
N ALA A 119 -3.78 -7.06 -1.62
CA ALA A 119 -5.21 -7.32 -1.52
C ALA A 119 -5.64 -7.83 -0.12
N PHE A 120 -4.71 -8.37 0.67
CA PHE A 120 -4.97 -8.91 2.00
C PHE A 120 -4.25 -8.16 3.14
N ASP A 121 -3.40 -7.18 2.82
CA ASP A 121 -2.72 -6.35 3.83
C ASP A 121 -3.52 -5.07 4.14
N PHE A 122 -4.27 -5.11 5.25
CA PHE A 122 -5.08 -3.98 5.71
C PHE A 122 -4.26 -2.71 5.97
N GLY A 123 -3.05 -2.85 6.54
CA GLY A 123 -2.20 -1.71 6.87
C GLY A 123 -1.73 -0.98 5.60
N ARG A 124 -1.32 -1.74 4.59
CA ARG A 124 -0.85 -1.22 3.30
C ARG A 124 -1.99 -0.67 2.46
N LEU A 125 -3.16 -1.30 2.46
CA LEU A 125 -4.36 -0.71 1.84
C LEU A 125 -4.73 0.62 2.47
N LYS A 126 -4.63 0.75 3.81
CA LYS A 126 -4.83 2.02 4.51
C LYS A 126 -3.79 3.08 4.17
N MET A 127 -2.54 2.68 3.97
CA MET A 127 -1.49 3.61 3.51
C MET A 127 -1.76 4.06 2.08
N LEU A 128 -2.17 3.15 1.18
CA LEU A 128 -2.54 3.47 -0.19
C LEU A 128 -3.72 4.44 -0.23
N GLU A 129 -4.80 4.19 0.53
CA GLU A 129 -5.97 5.06 0.63
C GLU A 129 -5.61 6.50 1.04
N ARG A 130 -4.59 6.66 1.90
CA ARG A 130 -4.13 7.98 2.39
C ARG A 130 -3.27 8.75 1.40
N ASP A 131 -2.70 8.08 0.39
CA ASP A 131 -2.01 8.73 -0.69
C ASP A 131 -3.03 9.13 -1.77
N ASP A 132 -3.62 10.32 -1.60
CA ASP A 132 -4.67 10.83 -2.50
C ASP A 132 -4.25 10.77 -3.97
N LYS A 133 -2.98 11.04 -4.28
CA LYS A 133 -2.48 11.07 -5.66
C LYS A 133 -2.48 9.67 -6.27
N LEU A 134 -1.96 8.67 -5.54
CA LEU A 134 -1.97 7.29 -5.99
C LEU A 134 -3.38 6.71 -6.00
N TYR A 135 -4.13 6.87 -4.91
CA TYR A 135 -5.45 6.28 -4.72
C TYR A 135 -6.47 6.81 -5.72
N ILE A 136 -6.67 8.14 -5.75
CA ILE A 136 -7.63 8.77 -6.67
C ILE A 136 -7.16 8.57 -8.11
N GLY A 137 -5.85 8.67 -8.37
CA GLY A 137 -5.28 8.41 -9.69
C GLY A 137 -5.58 7.01 -10.20
N ALA A 138 -5.36 5.98 -9.36
CA ALA A 138 -5.61 4.58 -9.70
C ALA A 138 -7.11 4.33 -9.97
N LEU A 139 -7.99 4.81 -9.09
CA LEU A 139 -9.43 4.62 -9.23
C LEU A 139 -9.98 5.34 -10.46
N SER A 140 -9.56 6.58 -10.70
CA SER A 140 -9.92 7.34 -11.90
C SER A 140 -9.47 6.63 -13.18
N ARG A 141 -8.23 6.10 -13.21
CA ARG A 141 -7.75 5.35 -14.38
C ARG A 141 -8.56 4.08 -14.60
N LEU A 142 -8.79 3.28 -13.56
CA LEU A 142 -9.61 2.06 -13.66
C LEU A 142 -11.04 2.38 -14.10
N ALA A 143 -11.65 3.42 -13.53
CA ALA A 143 -12.99 3.85 -13.90
C ALA A 143 -13.09 4.25 -15.38
N SER A 144 -12.07 4.95 -15.91
CA SER A 144 -12.01 5.33 -17.32
C SER A 144 -11.93 4.12 -18.28
N LEU A 145 -11.36 3.01 -17.82
CA LEU A 145 -11.18 1.78 -18.59
C LEU A 145 -12.36 0.81 -18.49
N GLN A 146 -13.03 0.79 -17.33
CA GLN A 146 -14.13 -0.15 -17.03
C GLN A 146 -15.53 0.43 -17.31
N VAL A 147 -15.62 1.71 -17.69
CA VAL A 147 -16.92 2.37 -17.90
C VAL A 147 -17.72 1.69 -19.01
N ASP A 148 -18.98 1.34 -18.71
CA ASP A 148 -19.90 0.82 -19.71
C ASP A 148 -20.52 1.96 -20.53
N LYS A 149 -19.87 2.27 -21.65
CA LYS A 149 -20.31 3.34 -22.55
C LYS A 149 -21.63 3.01 -23.26
N GLU A 150 -21.93 1.74 -23.47
CA GLU A 150 -23.15 1.32 -24.16
C GLU A 150 -24.37 1.50 -23.24
N ALA A 151 -24.20 1.26 -21.94
CA ALA A 151 -25.20 1.55 -20.92
C ALA A 151 -25.28 3.04 -20.51
N GLY A 152 -24.44 3.91 -21.09
CA GLY A 152 -24.39 5.33 -20.76
C GLY A 152 -23.81 5.64 -19.37
N GLU A 153 -23.05 4.72 -18.78
CA GLU A 153 -22.37 4.92 -17.50
C GLU A 153 -21.32 6.03 -17.63
N LYS A 154 -21.20 6.90 -16.61
CA LYS A 154 -20.14 7.91 -16.57
C LYS A 154 -18.94 7.39 -15.78
N PRO A 155 -17.71 7.80 -16.11
CA PRO A 155 -16.52 7.43 -15.34
C PRO A 155 -16.64 7.73 -13.84
N ALA A 156 -17.31 8.83 -13.46
CA ALA A 156 -17.54 9.16 -12.04
C ALA A 156 -18.43 8.14 -11.31
N ASP A 157 -19.44 7.60 -11.99
CA ASP A 157 -20.33 6.56 -11.43
C ASP A 157 -19.53 5.26 -11.23
N ARG A 158 -18.70 4.91 -12.23
CA ARG A 158 -17.80 3.75 -12.16
C ARG A 158 -16.76 3.90 -11.05
N GLN A 159 -16.19 5.10 -10.88
CA GLN A 159 -15.24 5.39 -9.80
C GLN A 159 -15.91 5.19 -8.43
N THR A 160 -17.13 5.70 -8.24
CA THR A 160 -17.89 5.52 -6.99
C THR A 160 -18.15 4.05 -6.67
N LYS A 161 -18.41 3.22 -7.69
CA LYS A 161 -18.53 1.76 -7.52
C LYS A 161 -17.19 1.13 -7.08
N LEU A 162 -16.09 1.52 -7.72
CA LEU A 162 -14.76 1.04 -7.37
C LEU A 162 -14.34 1.44 -5.95
N GLU A 163 -14.64 2.66 -5.51
CA GLU A 163 -14.43 3.10 -4.11
C GLU A 163 -15.19 2.22 -3.12
N ARG A 164 -16.43 1.85 -3.44
CA ARG A 164 -17.23 0.93 -2.61
C ARG A 164 -16.60 -0.47 -2.56
N LEU A 165 -16.11 -0.99 -3.68
CA LEU A 165 -15.45 -2.29 -3.72
C LEU A 165 -14.10 -2.25 -2.98
N PHE A 166 -13.34 -1.16 -3.07
CA PHE A 166 -12.13 -0.96 -2.30
C PHE A 166 -12.40 -0.94 -0.78
N ASN A 167 -13.49 -0.30 -0.36
CA ASN A 167 -13.91 -0.35 1.05
C ASN A 167 -14.27 -1.77 1.51
N GLN A 168 -14.90 -2.57 0.64
CA GLN A 168 -15.16 -3.99 0.93
C GLN A 168 -13.85 -4.80 1.02
N LEU A 169 -12.89 -4.52 0.12
CA LEU A 169 -11.55 -5.12 0.14
C LEU A 169 -10.83 -4.82 1.46
N MET A 170 -10.80 -3.56 1.90
CA MET A 170 -10.23 -3.18 3.20
C MET A 170 -10.91 -3.88 4.37
N ALA A 171 -12.25 -3.93 4.39
CA ALA A 171 -12.98 -4.62 5.44
C ALA A 171 -12.68 -6.13 5.44
N ASN A 172 -12.47 -6.74 4.27
CA ASN A 172 -12.09 -8.14 4.16
C ASN A 172 -10.64 -8.38 4.62
N ALA A 173 -9.69 -7.55 4.19
CA ALA A 173 -8.30 -7.61 4.64
C ALA A 173 -8.19 -7.52 6.17
N GLN A 174 -8.97 -6.62 6.79
CA GLN A 174 -9.04 -6.51 8.25
C GLN A 174 -9.55 -7.81 8.93
N LYS A 175 -10.51 -8.50 8.31
CA LYS A 175 -10.98 -9.82 8.82
C LYS A 175 -9.90 -10.88 8.66
N MET A 176 -9.16 -10.88 7.54
CA MET A 176 -8.10 -11.85 7.26
C MET A 176 -6.93 -11.75 8.24
N MET A 177 -6.69 -10.59 8.86
CA MET A 177 -5.72 -10.47 9.96
C MET A 177 -5.97 -11.43 11.13
N ARG A 178 -7.19 -11.98 11.27
CA ARG A 178 -7.56 -12.93 12.33
C ARG A 178 -7.49 -14.39 11.88
N ARG A 179 -6.99 -14.65 10.67
CA ARG A 179 -6.95 -15.98 10.03
C ARG A 179 -5.53 -16.52 9.92
N GLU A 180 -4.79 -16.44 11.03
CA GLU A 180 -3.43 -17.01 11.14
C GLU A 180 -3.42 -18.52 10.81
N ASP A 181 -4.54 -19.21 11.08
CA ASP A 181 -4.78 -20.61 10.76
C ASP A 181 -4.60 -20.96 9.27
N LEU A 182 -4.72 -19.98 8.36
CA LEU A 182 -4.51 -20.20 6.93
C LEU A 182 -3.02 -20.31 6.59
N ALA A 183 -2.17 -19.42 7.12
CA ALA A 183 -0.72 -19.50 6.93
C ALA A 183 -0.13 -20.71 7.66
N GLU A 184 -0.63 -21.00 8.88
CA GLU A 184 -0.25 -22.21 9.63
C GLU A 184 -0.50 -23.50 8.83
N ALA A 185 -1.60 -23.57 8.08
CA ALA A 185 -1.88 -24.73 7.22
C ALA A 185 -0.85 -24.89 6.10
N VAL A 186 -0.38 -23.77 5.50
CA VAL A 186 0.70 -23.80 4.50
C VAL A 186 2.01 -24.27 5.12
N HIS A 187 2.35 -23.81 6.33
CA HIS A 187 3.55 -24.27 7.04
C HIS A 187 3.49 -25.76 7.41
N ALA A 188 2.32 -26.24 7.83
CA ALA A 188 2.15 -27.61 8.32
C ALA A 188 2.18 -28.67 7.20
N GLY A 189 1.66 -28.35 6.02
CA GLY A 189 1.49 -29.34 4.95
C GLY A 189 1.48 -28.77 3.53
N GLY A 190 2.04 -27.58 3.33
CA GLY A 190 2.11 -26.93 2.04
C GLY A 190 0.74 -26.42 1.55
N LEU A 191 0.72 -26.00 0.29
CA LEU A 191 -0.47 -25.39 -0.31
C LEU A 191 -1.66 -26.36 -0.41
N GLN A 192 -1.39 -27.66 -0.56
CA GLN A 192 -2.45 -28.67 -0.57
C GLN A 192 -3.20 -28.72 0.76
N ALA A 193 -2.49 -28.63 1.90
CA ALA A 193 -3.12 -28.61 3.22
C ALA A 193 -4.02 -27.38 3.43
N LEU A 194 -3.60 -26.21 2.93
CA LEU A 194 -4.43 -25.01 2.92
C LEU A 194 -5.70 -25.22 2.07
N ILE A 195 -5.56 -25.76 0.86
CA ILE A 195 -6.69 -26.03 -0.03
C ILE A 195 -7.70 -27.00 0.62
N ASP A 196 -7.21 -28.08 1.23
CA ASP A 196 -8.06 -29.08 1.87
C ASP A 196 -8.81 -28.50 3.08
N LYS A 197 -8.12 -27.70 3.90
CA LYS A 197 -8.72 -26.98 5.04
C LYS A 197 -9.84 -26.04 4.57
N VAL A 198 -9.55 -25.20 3.58
CA VAL A 198 -10.54 -24.24 3.04
C VAL A 198 -11.73 -24.98 2.41
N ASN A 199 -11.49 -26.08 1.69
CA ASN A 199 -12.55 -26.89 1.11
C ASN A 199 -13.47 -27.54 2.16
N ALA A 200 -12.94 -27.88 3.33
CA ALA A 200 -13.69 -28.48 4.43
C ALA A 200 -14.51 -27.45 5.23
N GLU A 201 -14.00 -26.24 5.39
CA GLU A 201 -14.55 -25.26 6.35
C GLU A 201 -15.36 -24.13 5.69
N ALA A 202 -15.10 -23.78 4.42
CA ALA A 202 -15.64 -22.58 3.81
C ALA A 202 -16.69 -22.83 2.72
N PRO A 203 -17.69 -21.93 2.58
CA PRO A 203 -18.58 -21.87 1.42
C PRO A 203 -17.81 -21.79 0.10
N THR A 204 -18.31 -22.45 -0.95
CA THR A 204 -17.61 -22.60 -2.24
C THR A 204 -17.18 -21.27 -2.86
N ASP A 205 -18.00 -20.23 -2.74
CA ASP A 205 -17.78 -18.88 -3.27
C ASP A 205 -16.69 -18.09 -2.52
N GLU A 206 -16.35 -18.48 -1.28
CA GLU A 206 -15.29 -17.85 -0.49
C GLU A 206 -13.93 -18.55 -0.63
N ARG A 207 -13.92 -19.81 -1.11
CA ARG A 207 -12.72 -20.66 -1.06
C ARG A 207 -11.53 -20.07 -1.78
N HIS A 208 -11.74 -19.56 -2.99
CA HIS A 208 -10.65 -19.00 -3.79
C HIS A 208 -9.98 -17.83 -3.05
N ALA A 209 -10.77 -16.90 -2.51
CA ALA A 209 -10.24 -15.76 -1.76
C ALA A 209 -9.50 -16.20 -0.48
N LEU A 210 -9.99 -17.24 0.21
CA LEU A 210 -9.33 -17.76 1.42
C LEU A 210 -8.00 -18.48 1.12
N VAL A 211 -7.92 -19.25 0.03
CA VAL A 211 -6.64 -19.84 -0.40
C VAL A 211 -5.64 -18.74 -0.77
N LEU A 212 -6.07 -17.72 -1.51
CA LEU A 212 -5.23 -16.58 -1.84
C LEU A 212 -4.79 -15.80 -0.58
N ALA A 213 -5.66 -15.65 0.42
CA ALA A 213 -5.33 -15.00 1.67
C ALA A 213 -4.24 -15.76 2.44
N GLY A 214 -4.35 -17.09 2.55
CA GLY A 214 -3.34 -17.92 3.19
C GLY A 214 -2.00 -17.88 2.45
N LEU A 215 -2.03 -17.88 1.11
CA LEU A 215 -0.84 -17.77 0.28
C LEU A 215 -0.18 -16.38 0.41
N ALA A 216 -0.97 -15.31 0.41
CA ALA A 216 -0.50 -13.94 0.64
C ALA A 216 0.16 -13.79 2.02
N ALA A 217 -0.45 -14.33 3.07
CA ALA A 217 0.12 -14.32 4.42
C ALA A 217 1.46 -15.08 4.47
N TYR A 218 1.51 -16.30 3.91
CA TYR A 218 2.74 -17.09 3.81
C TYR A 218 3.85 -16.36 3.04
N MET A 219 3.53 -15.70 1.93
CA MET A 219 4.49 -14.89 1.14
C MET A 219 5.00 -13.67 1.92
N GLY A 220 4.14 -13.01 2.69
CA GLY A 220 4.50 -11.83 3.48
C GLY A 220 5.58 -12.12 4.54
N GLU A 221 5.72 -13.37 4.96
CA GLU A 221 6.74 -13.82 5.92
C GLU A 221 8.13 -14.04 5.29
N GLN A 222 8.24 -14.06 3.96
CA GLN A 222 9.47 -14.47 3.25
C GLN A 222 10.44 -13.33 2.95
N GLY A 223 10.13 -12.10 3.39
CA GLY A 223 10.97 -10.94 3.19
C GLY A 223 10.91 -10.39 1.78
N ASP A 224 12.03 -10.45 1.05
CA ASP A 224 12.16 -9.84 -0.28
C ASP A 224 11.59 -10.71 -1.41
N TRP A 225 11.64 -10.18 -2.64
CA TRP A 225 11.15 -10.89 -3.83
C TRP A 225 11.83 -12.25 -4.07
N SER A 226 13.12 -12.36 -3.76
CA SER A 226 13.85 -13.62 -3.94
C SER A 226 13.37 -14.67 -2.96
N GLY A 227 13.19 -14.30 -1.69
CA GLY A 227 12.62 -15.18 -0.67
C GLY A 227 11.20 -15.65 -1.03
N LYS A 228 10.36 -14.74 -1.53
CA LYS A 228 9.00 -15.06 -1.98
C LYS A 228 8.97 -16.06 -3.13
N ILE A 229 9.79 -15.86 -4.16
CA ILE A 229 9.86 -16.78 -5.31
C ILE A 229 10.37 -18.15 -4.86
N GLU A 230 11.42 -18.20 -4.04
CA GLU A 230 11.95 -19.46 -3.52
C GLU A 230 10.89 -20.21 -2.70
N ALA A 231 10.15 -19.49 -1.86
CA ALA A 231 9.06 -20.07 -1.06
C ALA A 231 7.92 -20.60 -1.92
N LEU A 232 7.51 -19.89 -2.97
CA LEU A 232 6.49 -20.34 -3.91
C LEU A 232 6.93 -21.57 -4.70
N VAL A 233 8.18 -21.61 -5.17
CA VAL A 233 8.75 -22.76 -5.87
C VAL A 233 8.82 -23.99 -4.95
N LYS A 234 9.11 -23.82 -3.65
CA LYS A 234 9.07 -24.92 -2.67
C LYS A 234 7.67 -25.53 -2.52
N LEU A 235 6.60 -24.77 -2.77
CA LEU A 235 5.23 -25.30 -2.74
C LEU A 235 4.90 -26.17 -3.97
N LEU A 236 5.67 -26.05 -5.05
CA LEU A 236 5.56 -26.85 -6.27
C LEU A 236 6.40 -28.14 -6.18
N ASP A 237 6.34 -28.87 -5.07
CA ASP A 237 7.08 -30.13 -4.98
C ASP A 237 6.81 -31.05 -6.19
N GLY A 238 7.68 -32.05 -6.40
CA GLY A 238 7.60 -32.93 -7.59
C GLY A 238 6.29 -33.74 -7.72
N GLN A 239 5.35 -33.64 -6.77
CA GLN A 239 4.05 -34.29 -6.76
C GLN A 239 2.88 -33.29 -6.70
N ALA A 240 3.14 -31.99 -6.79
CA ALA A 240 2.13 -30.96 -6.73
C ALA A 240 1.04 -31.19 -7.78
N GLY A 241 -0.20 -31.35 -7.32
CA GLY A 241 -1.36 -31.49 -8.20
C GLY A 241 -1.63 -30.24 -9.02
N VAL A 242 -2.39 -30.38 -10.10
CA VAL A 242 -2.73 -29.28 -11.04
C VAL A 242 -3.32 -28.05 -10.34
N VAL A 243 -4.10 -28.26 -9.26
CA VAL A 243 -4.71 -27.16 -8.51
C VAL A 243 -3.66 -26.36 -7.73
N VAL A 244 -2.70 -27.03 -7.09
CA VAL A 244 -1.58 -26.38 -6.40
C VAL A 244 -0.75 -25.56 -7.40
N GLN A 245 -0.45 -26.16 -8.55
CA GLN A 245 0.29 -25.49 -9.64
C GLN A 245 -0.42 -24.22 -10.08
N ALA A 246 -1.74 -24.28 -10.31
CA ALA A 246 -2.52 -23.12 -10.73
C ALA A 246 -2.44 -21.97 -9.72
N TYR A 247 -2.54 -22.23 -8.41
CA TYR A 247 -2.44 -21.18 -7.39
C TYR A 247 -1.03 -20.57 -7.28
N VAL A 248 0.02 -21.37 -7.43
CA VAL A 248 1.39 -20.83 -7.44
C VAL A 248 1.64 -19.99 -8.69
N ASP A 249 1.24 -20.46 -9.87
CA ASP A 249 1.33 -19.70 -11.11
C ASP A 249 0.56 -18.36 -11.00
N GLU A 250 -0.61 -18.40 -10.36
CA GLU A 250 -1.44 -17.23 -10.09
C GLU A 250 -0.80 -16.22 -9.11
N ALA A 251 0.05 -16.68 -8.19
CA ALA A 251 0.78 -15.83 -7.24
C ALA A 251 2.07 -15.24 -7.83
N LEU A 252 2.68 -15.93 -8.79
CA LEU A 252 3.87 -15.46 -9.54
C LEU A 252 3.53 -14.48 -10.67
N ALA A 253 2.26 -14.34 -11.01
CA ALA A 253 1.75 -13.62 -12.19
C ALA A 253 1.55 -12.11 -12.00
#